data_AF-A0AAP0HPM9-F1
#
_entry.id   AF-A0AAP0HPM9-F1
#
_cell.length_a   1.000
_cell.length_b   1.000
_cell.length_c   1.000
_cell.angle_alpha   90.00
_cell.angle_beta   90.00
_cell.angle_gamma   90.00
#
_symmetry.space_group_name_H-M   'P 1'
#
loop_
_entity.id
_entity.type
_entity.pdbx_description
1 polymer ?
#
loop_
_entity_poly.entity_id
_entity_poly.type
_entity_poly.pdbx_seq_one_letter_code
_entity_poly.pdbx_strand_id
1 'polypeptide(L)'
;MAISTATSIAWHSSKQAAASSSSLSAIFALRSNLNKLPFSSSISIFPRHFLCTSVRTMAMASTAKTNTTKDQKITAPYGSWSSPITADAVSGAASRLGGLAVDGRGRLLWVESRPKEAGRTVLVREGEKIGDEPIDVTPPDFAVRTTAQEYGGQAFSVSGDTVVFSNYKDQRLYKQLIGDSFPVPLTPDYGGPVVRFADGVFDSRFNSYITVMEDHRESTLNPIATIVSVKLDNENIQDPKVLVSGSDFYAFPRMDLKGERLAWVEWSHPNMHWDRAEIWVGYISEDGDIYKKICVCGNSALIESPTEPKWSSRGELFLITDRNTGFWNLHKWVENRNEVVPVYSLLAEFSMPLWVFGTSSYDFIQSDEEYNLVACCYRQNGRSYLGIIDDAQKLLSVLDVPFTDISTIIAGHGCLYIEGASSTQPLAIGKVRLDDNKLVAVGFSIIWSSSVESTEYKSYFSVPELIKFPSEFHGQYTYAYFYPPFNPIYEASPEEKPPLVLKTHGGPTSESRGTLNLNIQYWTSRGWAFVDVNYGGSTVILYKCDLKVTEGNIVKDFWDSGALWMLMTVVTVPTSWLKTEKSMESVYALLEVLLVATLH
;
A
#
# COMPACT_ATOMS: atom_id res chain seq x y z
N MET A 1 -3.31 30.33 -49.35
CA MET A 1 -4.60 30.63 -50.02
C MET A 1 -4.81 29.59 -51.11
N ALA A 2 -5.95 28.89 -51.05
CA ALA A 2 -6.58 27.95 -52.02
C ALA A 2 -5.74 26.72 -52.49
N ILE A 3 -5.99 25.46 -52.10
CA ILE A 3 -7.17 24.54 -52.16
C ILE A 3 -7.32 23.79 -53.51
N SER A 4 -7.67 22.49 -53.38
CA SER A 4 -8.31 21.54 -54.33
C SER A 4 -7.35 20.65 -55.14
N THR A 5 -7.46 19.31 -55.24
CA THR A 5 -8.57 18.31 -55.17
C THR A 5 -7.93 16.89 -55.12
N ALA A 6 -8.28 15.98 -54.20
CA ALA A 6 -9.28 14.90 -54.27
C ALA A 6 -9.17 13.86 -55.42
N THR A 7 -8.84 12.59 -55.11
CA THR A 7 -9.57 11.38 -55.60
C THR A 7 -9.15 10.09 -54.86
N SER A 8 -10.14 9.24 -54.54
CA SER A 8 -10.05 7.95 -53.84
C SER A 8 -9.91 6.75 -54.79
N ILE A 9 -9.35 5.63 -54.32
CA ILE A 9 -9.47 4.31 -54.98
C ILE A 9 -9.99 3.28 -53.97
N ALA A 10 -11.06 2.59 -54.38
CA ALA A 10 -11.77 1.52 -53.68
C ALA A 10 -11.13 0.14 -53.92
N TRP A 11 -11.33 -0.80 -52.99
CA TRP A 11 -11.02 -2.22 -53.14
C TRP A 11 -12.27 -3.08 -52.91
N HIS A 12 -12.67 -3.84 -53.94
CA HIS A 12 -13.71 -4.89 -53.87
C HIS A 12 -13.50 -5.97 -54.94
N SER A 13 -13.37 -7.24 -54.52
CA SER A 13 -13.85 -8.50 -55.15
C SER A 13 -13.34 -9.67 -54.27
N SER A 14 -14.13 -10.54 -53.63
CA SER A 14 -15.19 -11.51 -54.01
C SER A 14 -14.70 -12.94 -54.33
N LYS A 15 -14.81 -13.81 -53.30
CA LYS A 15 -15.21 -15.24 -53.20
C LYS A 15 -15.20 -16.20 -54.42
N GLN A 16 -14.69 -17.43 -54.19
CA GLN A 16 -15.31 -18.79 -54.33
C GLN A 16 -14.19 -19.85 -54.18
N ALA A 17 -14.17 -20.92 -53.35
CA ALA A 17 -15.11 -21.97 -52.87
C ALA A 17 -15.10 -23.28 -53.70
N ALA A 18 -14.58 -24.37 -53.09
CA ALA A 18 -14.92 -25.80 -53.27
C ALA A 18 -14.21 -26.59 -52.11
N ALA A 19 -14.88 -27.17 -51.10
CA ALA A 19 -15.67 -28.42 -51.04
C ALA A 19 -14.92 -29.64 -51.62
N SER A 20 -14.83 -30.85 -51.06
CA SER A 20 -15.26 -31.51 -49.81
C SER A 20 -14.88 -33.00 -49.98
N SER A 21 -14.50 -33.74 -48.93
CA SER A 21 -15.05 -35.08 -48.64
C SER A 21 -14.28 -35.80 -47.54
N SER A 22 -15.09 -36.45 -46.70
CA SER A 22 -14.80 -37.25 -45.52
C SER A 22 -15.06 -38.73 -45.82
N SER A 23 -14.39 -39.65 -45.12
CA SER A 23 -15.00 -40.95 -44.79
C SER A 23 -14.33 -41.65 -43.60
N LEU A 24 -15.20 -42.07 -42.68
CA LEU A 24 -15.00 -42.93 -41.52
C LEU A 24 -15.01 -44.43 -41.89
N SER A 25 -14.39 -45.28 -41.05
CA SER A 25 -14.92 -46.56 -40.49
C SER A 25 -13.80 -47.26 -39.67
N ALA A 26 -13.91 -47.54 -38.36
CA ALA A 26 -14.74 -48.50 -37.60
C ALA A 26 -14.45 -49.98 -37.93
N ILE A 27 -13.99 -50.77 -36.94
CA ILE A 27 -14.24 -52.24 -36.79
C ILE A 27 -13.99 -52.68 -35.32
N PHE A 28 -14.73 -53.75 -34.97
CA PHE A 28 -15.18 -54.28 -33.69
C PHE A 28 -14.19 -55.05 -32.78
N ALA A 29 -14.51 -54.96 -31.49
CA ALA A 29 -14.53 -55.94 -30.38
C ALA A 29 -14.07 -57.40 -30.55
N LEU A 30 -13.40 -57.91 -29.50
CA LEU A 30 -13.62 -59.24 -28.93
C LEU A 30 -13.38 -59.25 -27.39
N ARG A 31 -14.41 -59.70 -26.66
CA ARG A 31 -14.42 -60.15 -25.23
C ARG A 31 -13.55 -61.43 -25.12
N SER A 32 -13.03 -61.94 -24.00
CA SER A 32 -13.31 -61.92 -22.55
C SER A 32 -12.18 -62.71 -21.87
N ASN A 33 -11.72 -62.35 -20.67
CA ASN A 33 -11.89 -63.23 -19.50
C ASN A 33 -11.49 -62.57 -18.18
N LEU A 34 -12.34 -62.86 -17.21
CA LEU A 34 -12.36 -62.46 -15.81
C LEU A 34 -11.12 -62.93 -15.03
N ASN A 35 -10.63 -62.10 -14.11
CA ASN A 35 -10.58 -62.52 -12.71
C ASN A 35 -10.65 -61.31 -11.76
N LYS A 36 -11.51 -61.50 -10.75
CA LYS A 36 -11.93 -60.56 -9.72
C LYS A 36 -10.81 -60.38 -8.68
N LEU A 37 -10.74 -59.19 -8.06
CA LEU A 37 -10.92 -59.00 -6.62
C LEU A 37 -10.97 -57.47 -6.31
N PRO A 38 -11.78 -57.00 -5.35
CA PRO A 38 -12.10 -55.59 -5.17
C PRO A 38 -11.30 -54.96 -4.01
N PHE A 39 -10.93 -53.69 -4.15
CA PHE A 39 -10.78 -52.79 -3.00
C PHE A 39 -11.32 -51.41 -3.40
N SER A 40 -12.52 -51.11 -2.91
CA SER A 40 -13.04 -49.75 -2.83
C SER A 40 -12.46 -49.09 -1.58
N SER A 41 -11.90 -47.89 -1.71
CA SER A 41 -11.95 -46.94 -0.61
C SER A 41 -12.10 -45.53 -1.16
N SER A 42 -13.27 -44.98 -0.85
CA SER A 42 -13.68 -43.60 -1.03
C SER A 42 -12.84 -42.73 -0.12
N ILE A 43 -12.15 -41.72 -0.66
CA ILE A 43 -11.53 -40.67 0.16
C ILE A 43 -12.65 -39.72 0.57
N SER A 44 -13.13 -39.92 1.80
CA SER A 44 -13.99 -38.98 2.51
C SER A 44 -13.11 -37.98 3.26
N ILE A 45 -13.23 -36.71 2.91
CA ILE A 45 -12.60 -35.60 3.62
C ILE A 45 -13.45 -35.34 4.87
N PHE A 46 -12.99 -35.80 6.03
CA PHE A 46 -13.54 -35.41 7.32
C PHE A 46 -12.86 -34.10 7.79
N PRO A 47 -13.62 -33.06 8.16
CA PRO A 47 -13.07 -31.94 8.89
C PRO A 47 -12.75 -32.39 10.32
N ARG A 48 -11.49 -32.26 10.76
CA ARG A 48 -11.11 -32.44 12.16
C ARG A 48 -11.66 -31.26 12.97
N HIS A 49 -12.73 -31.52 13.72
CA HIS A 49 -13.13 -30.66 14.82
C HIS A 49 -12.07 -30.73 15.94
N PHE A 50 -11.48 -29.59 16.27
CA PHE A 50 -10.72 -29.43 17.50
C PHE A 50 -11.69 -29.50 18.69
N LEU A 51 -11.56 -30.56 19.48
CA LEU A 51 -12.20 -30.68 20.79
C LEU A 51 -11.45 -29.79 21.78
N CYS A 52 -12.04 -28.66 22.14
CA CYS A 52 -11.61 -27.84 23.26
C CYS A 52 -12.11 -28.49 24.56
N THR A 53 -11.22 -29.11 25.33
CA THR A 53 -11.50 -29.64 26.67
C THR A 53 -11.61 -28.50 27.67
N SER A 54 -12.85 -28.05 27.93
CA SER A 54 -13.19 -27.18 29.05
C SER A 54 -13.05 -27.94 30.37
N VAL A 55 -12.12 -27.50 31.22
CA VAL A 55 -12.10 -27.85 32.64
C VAL A 55 -13.25 -27.10 33.32
N ARG A 56 -14.31 -27.82 33.72
CA ARG A 56 -15.41 -27.30 34.53
C ARG A 56 -14.97 -27.17 35.99
N THR A 57 -14.71 -25.96 36.44
CA THR A 57 -14.69 -25.63 37.87
C THR A 57 -16.12 -25.25 38.29
N MET A 58 -16.74 -26.02 39.18
CA MET A 58 -18.04 -25.66 39.78
C MET A 58 -17.83 -24.48 40.73
N ALA A 59 -18.33 -23.30 40.38
CA ALA A 59 -18.54 -22.19 41.30
C ALA A 59 -20.02 -22.11 41.66
N MET A 60 -20.34 -22.17 42.96
CA MET A 60 -21.69 -22.04 43.48
C MET A 60 -22.26 -20.66 43.13
N ALA A 61 -23.52 -20.65 42.65
CA ALA A 61 -24.27 -19.44 42.39
C ALA A 61 -24.68 -18.77 43.71
N SER A 62 -24.02 -17.65 44.06
CA SER A 62 -24.63 -16.64 44.92
C SER A 62 -25.32 -15.62 44.01
N THR A 63 -26.64 -15.54 44.10
CA THR A 63 -27.47 -14.53 43.45
C THR A 63 -27.20 -13.14 44.05
N ALA A 64 -26.11 -12.52 43.63
CA ALA A 64 -25.95 -11.08 43.74
C ALA A 64 -26.75 -10.45 42.60
N LYS A 65 -27.88 -9.81 42.94
CA LYS A 65 -28.57 -8.88 42.03
C LYS A 65 -27.61 -7.74 41.71
N THR A 66 -26.89 -7.84 40.60
CA THR A 66 -26.28 -6.68 39.97
C THR A 66 -27.41 -5.87 39.34
N ASN A 67 -27.78 -4.77 40.00
CA ASN A 67 -28.55 -3.71 39.36
C ASN A 67 -27.67 -3.16 38.22
N THR A 68 -27.87 -3.66 37.00
CA THR A 68 -27.47 -2.95 35.80
C THR A 68 -28.43 -1.78 35.65
N THR A 69 -28.02 -0.61 36.14
CA THR A 69 -28.55 0.65 35.62
C THR A 69 -28.31 0.64 34.11
N LYS A 70 -29.35 0.34 33.32
CA LYS A 70 -29.40 0.78 31.92
C LYS A 70 -29.28 2.29 31.99
N ASP A 71 -28.12 2.84 31.65
CA ASP A 71 -28.05 4.27 31.33
C ASP A 71 -29.08 4.51 30.22
N GLN A 72 -30.18 5.18 30.57
CA GLN A 72 -31.19 5.55 29.60
C GLN A 72 -30.58 6.58 28.68
N LYS A 73 -30.35 6.19 27.42
CA LYS A 73 -29.92 7.13 26.38
C LYS A 73 -30.98 8.20 26.16
N ILE A 74 -30.54 9.40 25.79
CA ILE A 74 -31.40 10.53 25.47
C ILE A 74 -31.91 10.34 24.04
N THR A 75 -33.22 10.25 23.87
CA THR A 75 -33.84 10.23 22.54
C THR A 75 -33.75 11.63 21.90
N ALA A 76 -33.09 11.75 20.76
CA ALA A 76 -32.98 12.99 19.99
C ALA A 76 -32.87 12.71 18.48
N PRO A 77 -33.37 13.62 17.61
CA PRO A 77 -33.29 13.43 16.16
C PRO A 77 -31.86 13.23 15.66
N TYR A 78 -31.70 12.44 14.59
CA TYR A 78 -30.39 12.29 13.97
C TYR A 78 -29.83 13.64 13.49
N GLY A 79 -28.51 13.79 13.57
CA GLY A 79 -27.83 15.05 13.25
C GLY A 79 -27.82 16.09 14.37
N SER A 80 -28.63 15.92 15.42
CA SER A 80 -28.73 16.86 16.55
C SER A 80 -27.99 16.41 17.81
N TRP A 81 -27.34 15.24 17.79
CA TRP A 81 -26.67 14.70 18.97
C TRP A 81 -25.45 15.53 19.34
N SER A 82 -25.30 15.83 20.63
CA SER A 82 -24.09 16.50 21.12
C SER A 82 -22.91 15.53 21.11
N SER A 83 -21.74 16.00 20.68
CA SER A 83 -20.51 15.22 20.61
C SER A 83 -19.31 16.04 21.07
N PRO A 84 -18.39 15.44 21.86
CA PRO A 84 -17.15 16.11 22.27
C PRO A 84 -16.11 16.22 21.15
N ILE A 85 -16.26 15.48 20.05
CA ILE A 85 -15.35 15.55 18.90
C ILE A 85 -15.63 16.87 18.18
N THR A 86 -14.83 17.91 18.44
CA THR A 86 -14.99 19.25 17.84
C THR A 86 -14.35 19.34 16.46
N ALA A 87 -14.70 20.37 15.68
CA ALA A 87 -14.00 20.65 14.43
C ALA A 87 -12.51 20.95 14.68
N ASP A 88 -12.17 21.58 15.81
CA ASP A 88 -10.78 21.81 16.21
C ASP A 88 -10.04 20.49 16.48
N ALA A 89 -10.67 19.50 17.12
CA ALA A 89 -10.06 18.18 17.32
C ALA A 89 -9.84 17.42 15.99
N VAL A 90 -10.76 17.60 15.03
CA VAL A 90 -10.68 16.99 13.70
C VAL A 90 -9.63 17.63 12.81
N SER A 91 -9.60 18.97 12.79
CA SER A 91 -8.54 19.77 12.16
C SER A 91 -7.24 19.75 12.96
N GLY A 92 -7.28 19.14 14.14
CA GLY A 92 -6.16 18.96 15.04
C GLY A 92 -4.98 18.41 14.26
N ALA A 93 -3.82 18.97 14.56
CA ALA A 93 -2.55 18.71 13.92
C ALA A 93 -2.07 17.25 14.14
N ALA A 94 -2.80 16.26 13.64
CA ALA A 94 -2.36 14.87 13.64
C ALA A 94 -1.06 14.80 12.83
N SER A 95 -0.03 14.23 13.44
CA SER A 95 1.24 14.02 12.77
C SER A 95 1.08 12.93 11.72
N ARG A 96 1.52 13.18 10.49
CA ARG A 96 1.77 12.12 9.52
C ARG A 96 3.02 11.37 9.93
N LEU A 97 2.96 10.05 9.88
CA LEU A 97 4.08 9.14 10.08
C LEU A 97 4.45 8.54 8.72
N GLY A 98 5.71 8.18 8.56
CA GLY A 98 6.21 7.51 7.36
C GLY A 98 7.69 7.22 7.46
N GLY A 99 8.23 6.52 6.46
CA GLY A 99 9.67 6.30 6.29
C GLY A 99 10.33 5.69 7.52
N LEU A 100 10.25 4.37 7.68
CA LEU A 100 10.88 3.65 8.79
C LEU A 100 12.28 3.17 8.43
N ALA A 101 13.20 3.23 9.38
CA ALA A 101 14.53 2.61 9.28
C ALA A 101 15.03 2.19 10.66
N VAL A 102 16.10 1.38 10.69
CA VAL A 102 16.84 1.04 11.91
C VAL A 102 18.27 1.54 11.78
N ASP A 103 18.80 2.14 12.84
CA ASP A 103 20.20 2.59 12.88
C ASP A 103 21.18 1.44 13.20
N GLY A 104 22.47 1.74 13.23
CA GLY A 104 23.54 0.77 13.51
C GLY A 104 23.47 0.11 14.89
N ARG A 105 22.64 0.62 15.82
CA ARG A 105 22.38 0.03 17.14
C ARG A 105 21.04 -0.69 17.21
N GLY A 106 20.29 -0.76 16.10
CA GLY A 106 18.97 -1.38 16.01
C GLY A 106 17.84 -0.52 16.59
N ARG A 107 18.05 0.79 16.76
CA ARG A 107 17.01 1.73 17.22
C ARG A 107 16.17 2.19 16.05
N LEU A 108 14.87 2.32 16.26
CA LEU A 108 13.94 2.77 15.23
C LEU A 108 14.14 4.26 14.90
N LEU A 109 14.06 4.57 13.61
CA LEU A 109 13.96 5.91 13.06
C LEU A 109 12.66 6.02 12.24
N TRP A 110 11.99 7.17 12.31
CA TRP A 110 10.82 7.47 11.49
C TRP A 110 10.77 8.93 11.07
N VAL A 111 10.09 9.22 9.96
CA VAL A 111 9.72 10.57 9.57
C VAL A 111 8.39 10.93 10.20
N GLU A 112 8.32 12.13 10.76
CA GLU A 112 7.09 12.68 11.31
C GLU A 112 6.88 14.13 10.86
N SER A 113 5.65 14.46 10.46
CA SER A 113 5.29 15.85 10.19
C SER A 113 5.02 16.61 11.49
N ARG A 114 5.37 17.89 11.53
CA ARG A 114 5.10 18.83 12.61
C ARG A 114 4.10 19.89 12.11
N PRO A 115 2.78 19.68 12.24
CA PRO A 115 1.84 20.65 11.65
C PRO A 115 1.88 22.02 12.33
N LYS A 116 2.30 22.08 13.61
CA LYS A 116 2.55 23.33 14.36
C LYS A 116 3.81 24.08 13.87
N GLU A 117 4.65 23.45 13.05
CA GLU A 117 5.86 24.03 12.47
C GLU A 117 5.73 24.14 10.95
N ALA A 118 4.61 24.69 10.48
CA ALA A 118 4.28 24.84 9.05
C ALA A 118 4.35 23.53 8.25
N GLY A 119 4.10 22.38 8.90
CA GLY A 119 4.13 21.07 8.28
C GLY A 119 5.53 20.50 8.02
N ARG A 120 6.58 21.05 8.66
CA ARG A 120 7.96 20.56 8.59
C ARG A 120 8.02 19.06 8.89
N THR A 121 8.76 18.29 8.09
CA THR A 121 8.96 16.86 8.30
C THR A 121 10.32 16.61 8.93
N VAL A 122 10.34 15.81 10.00
CA VAL A 122 11.51 15.63 10.86
C VAL A 122 11.83 14.14 10.94
N LEU A 123 13.09 13.77 10.82
CA LEU A 123 13.55 12.44 11.18
C LEU A 123 13.66 12.36 12.70
N VAL A 124 12.99 11.39 13.29
CA VAL A 124 12.90 11.17 14.72
C VAL A 124 13.51 9.81 15.03
N ARG A 125 14.21 9.72 16.15
CA ARG A 125 14.78 8.48 16.68
C ARG A 125 14.09 8.05 17.95
N GLU A 126 13.88 6.75 18.10
CA GLU A 126 13.44 6.14 19.35
C GLU A 126 14.40 6.50 20.50
N GLY A 127 13.84 6.74 21.69
CA GLY A 127 14.60 6.99 22.91
C GLY A 127 15.51 5.82 23.30
N GLU A 128 16.48 6.06 24.19
CA GLU A 128 17.47 5.03 24.55
C GLU A 128 16.86 3.86 25.35
N LYS A 129 15.81 4.14 26.12
CA LYS A 129 15.09 3.16 26.94
C LYS A 129 13.60 3.24 26.67
N ILE A 130 12.90 2.16 27.01
CA ILE A 130 11.44 2.13 26.98
C ILE A 130 10.89 3.24 27.87
N GLY A 131 10.09 4.13 27.27
CA GLY A 131 9.49 5.28 27.95
C GLY A 131 10.32 6.57 27.89
N ASP A 132 11.53 6.54 27.33
CA ASP A 132 12.24 7.77 26.99
C ASP A 132 11.53 8.48 25.83
N GLU A 133 11.49 9.81 25.87
CA GLU A 133 10.95 10.61 24.78
C GLU A 133 11.78 10.43 23.49
N PRO A 134 11.13 10.39 22.32
CA PRO A 134 11.83 10.40 21.04
C PRO A 134 12.68 11.66 20.85
N ILE A 135 13.75 11.52 20.06
CA ILE A 135 14.73 12.59 19.83
C ILE A 135 14.70 12.99 18.35
N ASP A 136 14.50 14.28 18.09
CA ASP A 136 14.63 14.85 16.76
C ASP A 136 16.08 14.75 16.27
N VAL A 137 16.27 14.13 15.10
CA VAL A 137 17.56 13.99 14.40
C VAL A 137 17.74 15.11 13.38
N THR A 138 16.65 15.69 12.87
CA THR A 138 16.70 16.79 11.89
C THR A 138 16.71 18.16 12.58
N PRO A 139 17.71 19.02 12.32
CA PRO A 139 17.76 20.38 12.88
C PRO A 139 16.58 21.27 12.42
N PRO A 140 16.28 22.37 13.14
CA PRO A 140 15.12 23.23 12.85
C PRO A 140 15.06 23.81 11.43
N ASP A 141 16.20 24.11 10.82
CA ASP A 141 16.28 24.73 9.47
C ASP A 141 16.12 23.73 8.32
N PHE A 142 15.98 22.43 8.63
CA PHE A 142 15.90 21.34 7.67
C PHE A 142 14.57 20.59 7.79
N ALA A 143 14.17 20.00 6.67
CA ALA A 143 13.01 19.11 6.63
C ALA A 143 13.29 17.91 5.72
N VAL A 144 13.06 16.70 6.22
CA VAL A 144 13.30 15.45 5.50
C VAL A 144 12.11 15.18 4.60
N ARG A 145 12.14 15.71 3.37
CA ARG A 145 11.08 15.53 2.37
C ARG A 145 11.60 15.88 0.97
N THR A 146 11.25 15.03 0.02
CA THR A 146 11.46 15.25 -1.41
C THR A 146 10.13 15.55 -2.10
N THR A 147 10.19 16.26 -3.23
CA THR A 147 9.07 16.49 -4.15
C THR A 147 9.27 15.77 -5.48
N ALA A 148 10.17 14.77 -5.53
CA ALA A 148 10.30 13.92 -6.71
C ALA A 148 8.94 13.26 -7.05
N GLN A 149 8.58 13.20 -8.32
CA GLN A 149 7.24 12.80 -8.81
C GLN A 149 6.07 13.56 -8.15
N GLU A 150 6.34 14.75 -7.60
CA GLU A 150 5.43 15.63 -6.83
C GLU A 150 4.88 15.05 -5.50
N TYR A 151 4.70 13.72 -5.42
CA TYR A 151 4.27 13.01 -4.21
C TYR A 151 5.40 12.77 -3.22
N GLY A 152 6.62 12.54 -3.70
CA GLY A 152 7.78 12.24 -2.88
C GLY A 152 7.75 10.84 -2.25
N GLY A 153 8.29 10.71 -1.04
CA GLY A 153 8.54 9.41 -0.37
C GLY A 153 10.03 9.09 -0.29
N GLN A 154 10.39 8.09 0.51
CA GLN A 154 11.77 7.65 0.79
C GLN A 154 12.83 8.77 0.74
N ALA A 155 12.59 9.84 1.51
CA ALA A 155 13.42 11.04 1.48
C ALA A 155 14.73 10.90 2.27
N PHE A 156 15.00 9.73 2.84
CA PHE A 156 16.23 9.44 3.57
C PHE A 156 16.58 7.96 3.51
N SER A 157 17.81 7.66 3.91
CA SER A 157 18.26 6.30 4.23
C SER A 157 19.36 6.37 5.28
N VAL A 158 19.61 5.23 5.94
CA VAL A 158 20.55 5.14 7.05
C VAL A 158 21.54 4.00 6.79
N SER A 159 22.81 4.24 7.12
CA SER A 159 23.84 3.21 7.17
C SER A 159 24.72 3.44 8.41
N GLY A 160 24.68 2.50 9.36
CA GLY A 160 25.23 2.70 10.69
C GLY A 160 24.55 3.90 11.38
N ASP A 161 25.35 4.90 11.76
CA ASP A 161 24.86 6.17 12.32
C ASP A 161 24.84 7.31 11.29
N THR A 162 25.10 7.04 10.01
CA THR A 162 25.09 8.04 8.94
C THR A 162 23.73 8.10 8.26
N VAL A 163 23.16 9.30 8.19
CA VAL A 163 21.92 9.60 7.48
C VAL A 163 22.26 10.40 6.23
N VAL A 164 21.70 9.98 5.09
CA VAL A 164 21.58 10.83 3.90
C VAL A 164 20.11 11.13 3.67
N PHE A 165 19.77 12.39 3.45
CA PHE A 165 18.38 12.82 3.25
C PHE A 165 18.24 13.95 2.22
N SER A 166 17.09 14.00 1.58
CA SER A 166 16.65 15.11 0.72
C SER A 166 16.02 16.20 1.57
N ASN A 167 16.58 17.41 1.51
CA ASN A 167 16.07 18.55 2.24
C ASN A 167 14.95 19.25 1.47
N TYR A 168 13.81 19.50 2.10
CA TYR A 168 12.62 20.04 1.44
C TYR A 168 12.85 21.38 0.76
N LYS A 169 13.60 22.27 1.41
CA LYS A 169 13.73 23.68 1.01
C LYS A 169 14.43 23.86 -0.34
N ASP A 170 15.49 23.09 -0.57
CA ASP A 170 16.37 23.20 -1.74
C ASP A 170 16.43 21.91 -2.58
N GLN A 171 15.78 20.84 -2.13
CA GLN A 171 15.74 19.50 -2.76
C GLN A 171 17.11 18.82 -2.92
N ARG A 172 18.16 19.36 -2.26
CA ARG A 172 19.51 18.80 -2.26
C ARG A 172 19.63 17.62 -1.30
N LEU A 173 20.59 16.75 -1.57
CA LEU A 173 21.02 15.73 -0.62
C LEU A 173 21.98 16.29 0.41
N TYR A 174 21.73 15.96 1.68
CA TYR A 174 22.58 16.26 2.82
C TYR A 174 22.95 14.98 3.55
N LYS A 175 24.17 14.97 4.11
CA LYS A 175 24.70 13.92 4.98
C LYS A 175 24.85 14.45 6.39
N GLN A 176 24.47 13.66 7.39
CA GLN A 176 24.74 13.95 8.80
C GLN A 176 24.93 12.66 9.60
N LEU A 177 25.61 12.74 10.74
CA LEU A 177 25.59 11.67 11.74
C LEU A 177 24.42 11.86 12.70
N ILE A 178 23.85 10.76 13.19
CA ILE A 178 22.82 10.80 14.23
C ILE A 178 23.43 11.41 15.50
N GLY A 179 22.86 12.54 15.95
CA GLY A 179 23.35 13.30 17.11
C GLY A 179 24.17 14.53 16.75
N ASP A 180 24.58 14.69 15.48
CA ASP A 180 25.13 15.94 14.98
C ASP A 180 24.01 16.94 14.67
N SER A 181 24.35 18.24 14.67
CA SER A 181 23.42 19.33 14.36
C SER A 181 23.70 20.05 13.04
N PHE A 182 24.71 19.61 12.27
CA PHE A 182 25.19 20.29 11.08
C PHE A 182 25.17 19.36 9.84
N PRO A 183 24.04 19.26 9.12
CA PRO A 183 23.98 18.55 7.86
C PRO A 183 24.92 19.19 6.83
N VAL A 184 25.69 18.36 6.12
CA VAL A 184 26.61 18.81 5.07
C VAL A 184 26.06 18.41 3.70
N PRO A 185 25.96 19.32 2.72
CA PRO A 185 25.46 18.97 1.40
C PRO A 185 26.38 17.99 0.66
N LEU A 186 25.77 17.07 -0.07
CA LEU A 186 26.45 16.13 -0.98
C LEU A 186 26.29 16.51 -2.46
N THR A 187 25.37 17.43 -2.77
CA THR A 187 25.01 17.81 -4.14
C THR A 187 25.15 19.33 -4.32
N PRO A 188 25.41 19.81 -5.56
CA PRO A 188 25.57 21.23 -5.86
C PRO A 188 24.40 22.09 -5.37
N ASP A 189 24.66 23.36 -5.14
CA ASP A 189 23.58 24.35 -5.06
C ASP A 189 23.15 24.71 -6.48
N TYR A 190 21.96 24.24 -6.86
CA TYR A 190 21.39 24.48 -8.19
C TYR A 190 20.66 25.82 -8.31
N GLY A 191 20.71 26.68 -7.29
CA GLY A 191 20.02 27.98 -7.26
C GLY A 191 18.51 27.87 -7.03
N GLY A 192 18.02 26.68 -6.66
CA GLY A 192 16.61 26.38 -6.40
C GLY A 192 16.30 24.88 -6.41
N PRO A 193 15.05 24.48 -6.13
CA PRO A 193 14.62 23.08 -6.04
C PRO A 193 14.39 22.44 -7.42
N VAL A 194 15.34 22.63 -8.34
CA VAL A 194 15.27 22.20 -9.75
C VAL A 194 15.90 20.84 -10.00
N VAL A 195 16.63 20.29 -9.02
CA VAL A 195 17.10 18.91 -9.04
C VAL A 195 16.61 18.24 -7.76
N ARG A 196 15.97 17.09 -7.88
CA ARG A 196 15.28 16.41 -6.77
C ARG A 196 15.79 14.98 -6.65
N PHE A 197 15.94 14.51 -5.42
CA PHE A 197 16.46 13.18 -5.13
C PHE A 197 15.51 12.38 -4.24
N ALA A 198 15.40 11.08 -4.50
CA ALA A 198 14.56 10.17 -3.72
C ALA A 198 15.05 8.72 -3.78
N ASP A 199 14.61 7.92 -2.80
CA ASP A 199 14.72 6.45 -2.82
C ASP A 199 16.14 5.90 -2.89
N GLY A 200 17.09 6.57 -2.23
CA GLY A 200 18.49 6.20 -2.33
C GLY A 200 18.95 5.08 -1.39
N VAL A 201 20.07 4.46 -1.76
CA VAL A 201 20.72 3.34 -1.08
C VAL A 201 22.23 3.59 -1.01
N PHE A 202 22.85 3.18 0.10
CA PHE A 202 24.30 3.26 0.25
C PHE A 202 25.02 2.20 -0.58
N ASP A 203 26.14 2.60 -1.16
CA ASP A 203 27.09 1.73 -1.83
C ASP A 203 28.43 1.82 -1.11
N SER A 204 28.71 0.78 -0.31
CA SER A 204 29.92 0.67 0.50
C SER A 204 31.17 0.42 -0.35
N ARG A 205 31.04 -0.14 -1.56
CA ARG A 205 32.17 -0.49 -2.43
C ARG A 205 32.85 0.76 -2.99
N PHE A 206 32.07 1.77 -3.36
CA PHE A 206 32.58 3.02 -3.94
C PHE A 206 32.44 4.25 -3.04
N ASN A 207 32.07 4.04 -1.76
CA ASN A 207 31.76 5.10 -0.79
C ASN A 207 30.80 6.14 -1.40
N SER A 208 29.70 5.64 -1.96
CA SER A 208 28.75 6.43 -2.73
C SER A 208 27.31 6.20 -2.26
N TYR A 209 26.44 7.09 -2.71
CA TYR A 209 25.00 7.05 -2.50
C TYR A 209 24.31 6.96 -3.85
N ILE A 210 23.60 5.86 -4.09
CA ILE A 210 22.86 5.65 -5.34
C ILE A 210 21.42 6.08 -5.12
N THR A 211 20.87 6.93 -5.97
CA THR A 211 19.55 7.53 -5.78
C THR A 211 18.85 7.78 -7.10
N VAL A 212 17.53 7.88 -7.09
CA VAL A 212 16.79 8.49 -8.19
C VAL A 212 17.03 10.00 -8.16
N MET A 213 17.24 10.60 -9.34
CA MET A 213 17.36 12.03 -9.57
C MET A 213 16.35 12.46 -10.64
N GLU A 214 15.56 13.50 -10.36
CA GLU A 214 14.78 14.24 -11.35
C GLU A 214 15.44 15.59 -11.61
N ASP A 215 15.80 15.85 -12.86
CA ASP A 215 16.42 17.09 -13.31
C ASP A 215 15.42 17.95 -14.09
N HIS A 216 15.02 19.07 -13.50
CA HIS A 216 14.10 20.05 -14.07
C HIS A 216 14.81 21.28 -14.67
N ARG A 217 16.16 21.29 -14.73
CA ARG A 217 16.93 22.46 -15.21
C ARG A 217 16.61 22.80 -16.67
N GLU A 218 16.36 21.80 -17.50
CA GLU A 218 15.97 22.00 -18.90
C GLU A 218 14.47 22.12 -19.10
N SER A 219 13.67 21.38 -18.32
CA SER A 219 12.21 21.31 -18.49
C SER A 219 11.52 21.04 -17.15
N THR A 220 10.60 21.92 -16.76
CA THR A 220 9.80 21.73 -15.55
C THR A 220 8.66 20.74 -15.74
N LEU A 221 8.18 20.55 -16.97
CA LEU A 221 7.02 19.70 -17.30
C LEU A 221 7.42 18.25 -17.60
N ASN A 222 8.59 18.06 -18.21
CA ASN A 222 9.12 16.76 -18.57
C ASN A 222 10.56 16.67 -18.02
N PRO A 223 10.72 16.55 -16.69
CA PRO A 223 12.04 16.41 -16.09
C PRO A 223 12.70 15.09 -16.53
N ILE A 224 14.03 15.09 -16.60
CA ILE A 224 14.78 13.88 -16.91
C ILE A 224 14.99 13.11 -15.61
N ALA A 225 14.39 11.93 -15.51
CA ALA A 225 14.65 10.99 -14.42
C ALA A 225 15.86 10.10 -14.74
N THR A 226 16.72 9.88 -13.74
CA THR A 226 17.88 8.97 -13.85
C THR A 226 18.17 8.30 -12.52
N ILE A 227 18.91 7.20 -12.54
CA ILE A 227 19.57 6.66 -11.34
C ILE A 227 21.02 7.13 -11.38
N VAL A 228 21.46 7.79 -10.31
CA VAL A 228 22.78 8.42 -10.21
C VAL A 228 23.56 7.95 -8.99
N SER A 229 24.88 8.05 -9.05
CA SER A 229 25.79 7.87 -7.92
C SER A 229 26.33 9.22 -7.45
N VAL A 230 26.21 9.47 -6.15
CA VAL A 230 26.69 10.67 -5.46
C VAL A 230 27.81 10.27 -4.51
N LYS A 231 28.96 10.94 -4.55
CA LYS A 231 30.05 10.65 -3.62
C LYS A 231 29.66 11.07 -2.20
N LEU A 232 30.06 10.27 -1.21
CA LEU A 232 29.80 10.59 0.20
C LEU A 232 30.86 11.51 0.81
N ASP A 233 31.97 11.76 0.12
CA ASP A 233 32.88 12.83 0.49
C ASP A 233 32.25 14.20 0.22
N ASN A 234 32.60 15.19 1.05
CA ASN A 234 32.07 16.56 0.97
C ASN A 234 33.15 17.57 0.57
N GLU A 235 34.35 17.10 0.21
CA GLU A 235 35.48 17.95 -0.14
C GLU A 235 35.32 18.59 -1.52
N ASN A 236 34.66 17.90 -2.46
CA ASN A 236 34.46 18.37 -3.81
C ASN A 236 33.05 18.02 -4.32
N ILE A 237 32.09 18.90 -4.01
CA ILE A 237 30.71 18.74 -4.45
C ILE A 237 30.63 18.90 -5.97
N GLN A 238 30.20 17.84 -6.66
CA GLN A 238 30.05 17.79 -8.11
C GLN A 238 28.66 17.29 -8.49
N ASP A 239 28.29 17.48 -9.75
CA ASP A 239 27.08 16.85 -10.30
C ASP A 239 27.19 15.31 -10.21
N PRO A 240 26.09 14.61 -9.87
CA PRO A 240 26.09 13.15 -9.75
C PRO A 240 26.48 12.41 -11.04
N LYS A 241 27.11 11.24 -10.90
CA LYS A 241 27.41 10.36 -12.03
C LYS A 241 26.17 9.57 -12.42
N VAL A 242 25.70 9.70 -13.67
CA VAL A 242 24.55 8.92 -14.17
C VAL A 242 24.95 7.45 -14.35
N LEU A 243 24.17 6.54 -13.76
CA LEU A 243 24.32 5.09 -13.89
C LEU A 243 23.26 4.48 -14.81
N VAL A 244 22.02 4.95 -14.74
CA VAL A 244 20.90 4.49 -15.56
C VAL A 244 20.10 5.69 -16.08
N SER A 245 19.77 5.65 -17.37
CA SER A 245 18.96 6.63 -18.08
C SER A 245 18.21 5.97 -19.24
N GLY A 246 17.17 6.64 -19.76
CA GLY A 246 16.47 6.27 -20.99
C GLY A 246 14.97 5.99 -20.83
N SER A 247 14.50 5.82 -19.59
CA SER A 247 13.08 5.66 -19.24
C SER A 247 12.57 6.94 -18.57
N ASP A 248 11.26 7.15 -18.56
CA ASP A 248 10.68 8.39 -18.02
C ASP A 248 10.66 8.40 -16.49
N PHE A 249 10.59 7.21 -15.88
CA PHE A 249 10.48 7.05 -14.43
C PHE A 249 11.34 5.89 -13.91
N TYR A 250 11.86 6.07 -12.70
CA TYR A 250 12.68 5.11 -11.98
C TYR A 250 12.25 5.05 -10.52
N ALA A 251 12.38 3.88 -9.90
CA ALA A 251 12.21 3.68 -8.46
C ALA A 251 13.02 2.48 -7.97
N PHE A 252 13.12 2.33 -6.64
CA PHE A 252 13.75 1.21 -5.96
C PHE A 252 15.16 0.84 -6.43
N PRO A 253 16.13 1.78 -6.52
CA PRO A 253 17.53 1.37 -6.65
C PRO A 253 17.92 0.57 -5.39
N ARG A 254 18.24 -0.71 -5.55
CA ARG A 254 18.48 -1.66 -4.46
C ARG A 254 19.75 -2.43 -4.73
N MET A 255 20.77 -2.13 -3.92
CA MET A 255 22.09 -2.73 -4.02
C MET A 255 22.12 -4.08 -3.30
N ASP A 256 22.81 -5.06 -3.87
CA ASP A 256 23.12 -6.30 -3.16
C ASP A 256 24.22 -6.09 -2.10
N LEU A 257 24.33 -7.01 -1.13
CA LEU A 257 25.29 -6.84 -0.02
C LEU A 257 26.75 -6.69 -0.46
N LYS A 258 27.10 -7.19 -1.65
CA LYS A 258 28.46 -7.14 -2.18
C LYS A 258 28.76 -5.86 -2.97
N GLY A 259 27.75 -5.06 -3.32
CA GLY A 259 27.94 -3.91 -4.21
C GLY A 259 28.30 -4.31 -5.63
N GLU A 260 27.86 -5.48 -6.08
CA GLU A 260 28.14 -6.04 -7.41
C GLU A 260 26.93 -5.95 -8.34
N ARG A 261 25.73 -5.89 -7.77
CA ARG A 261 24.46 -5.86 -8.52
C ARG A 261 23.51 -4.81 -7.97
N LEU A 262 22.96 -4.02 -8.87
CA LEU A 262 21.90 -3.04 -8.60
C LEU A 262 20.61 -3.51 -9.25
N ALA A 263 19.53 -3.66 -8.47
CA ALA A 263 18.18 -3.83 -8.98
C ALA A 263 17.46 -2.48 -9.02
N TRP A 264 16.55 -2.28 -9.97
CA TRP A 264 15.66 -1.11 -9.99
C TRP A 264 14.36 -1.42 -10.74
N VAL A 265 13.36 -0.56 -10.53
CA VAL A 265 12.12 -0.51 -11.30
C VAL A 265 12.20 0.66 -12.29
N GLU A 266 11.75 0.46 -13.52
CA GLU A 266 11.57 1.52 -14.51
C GLU A 266 10.25 1.38 -15.27
N TRP A 267 9.68 2.51 -15.69
CA TRP A 267 8.51 2.57 -16.57
C TRP A 267 8.52 3.85 -17.39
N SER A 268 7.64 3.91 -18.39
CA SER A 268 7.55 5.02 -19.33
C SER A 268 6.12 5.33 -19.71
N HIS A 269 5.92 6.56 -20.17
CA HIS A 269 4.67 7.01 -20.75
C HIS A 269 4.21 6.07 -21.89
N PRO A 270 2.90 5.86 -22.05
CA PRO A 270 1.79 6.46 -21.30
C PRO A 270 1.37 5.68 -20.04
N ASN A 271 2.19 4.74 -19.57
CA ASN A 271 1.79 3.82 -18.49
C ASN A 271 2.07 4.43 -17.12
N MET A 272 1.17 4.20 -16.16
CA MET A 272 1.51 4.25 -14.75
C MET A 272 2.21 2.95 -14.35
N HIS A 273 2.91 2.95 -13.21
CA HIS A 273 3.61 1.77 -12.70
C HIS A 273 2.70 0.52 -12.61
N TRP A 274 1.45 0.69 -12.18
CA TRP A 274 0.46 -0.39 -12.05
C TRP A 274 -0.12 -0.91 -13.38
N ASP A 275 0.09 -0.18 -14.47
CA ASP A 275 -0.32 -0.60 -15.81
C ASP A 275 0.74 -1.48 -16.47
N ARG A 276 1.99 -1.02 -16.40
CA ARG A 276 3.17 -1.72 -16.93
C ARG A 276 4.45 -1.11 -16.38
N ALA A 277 5.26 -1.94 -15.73
CA ALA A 277 6.60 -1.57 -15.28
C ALA A 277 7.57 -2.74 -15.49
N GLU A 278 8.87 -2.47 -15.35
CA GLU A 278 9.93 -3.44 -15.52
C GLU A 278 10.88 -3.43 -14.32
N ILE A 279 11.31 -4.61 -13.86
CA ILE A 279 12.44 -4.75 -12.93
C ILE A 279 13.66 -5.18 -13.71
N TRP A 280 14.75 -4.46 -13.51
CA TRP A 280 16.05 -4.71 -14.13
C TRP A 280 17.11 -4.95 -13.06
N VAL A 281 18.13 -5.73 -13.44
CA VAL A 281 19.35 -5.93 -12.67
C VAL A 281 20.55 -5.54 -13.51
N GLY A 282 21.38 -4.65 -12.98
CA GLY A 282 22.63 -4.17 -13.56
C GLY A 282 23.83 -4.70 -12.79
N TYR A 283 24.86 -5.14 -13.50
CA TYR A 283 26.12 -5.60 -12.92
C TYR A 283 27.14 -4.47 -12.94
N ILE A 284 27.83 -4.28 -11.81
CA ILE A 284 28.70 -3.14 -11.56
C ILE A 284 30.17 -3.54 -11.76
N SER A 285 30.86 -2.81 -12.62
CA SER A 285 32.28 -3.00 -12.92
C SER A 285 33.18 -2.58 -11.76
N GLU A 286 34.49 -2.77 -11.90
CA GLU A 286 35.48 -2.26 -10.94
C GLU A 286 35.56 -0.73 -10.89
N ASP A 287 35.08 -0.03 -11.93
CA ASP A 287 35.04 1.43 -12.01
C ASP A 287 33.71 2.03 -11.52
N GLY A 288 32.78 1.17 -11.06
CA GLY A 288 31.47 1.57 -10.56
C GLY A 288 30.43 1.84 -11.65
N ASP A 289 30.65 1.33 -12.87
CA ASP A 289 29.74 1.47 -14.01
C ASP A 289 28.87 0.22 -14.22
N ILE A 290 27.63 0.42 -14.67
CA ILE A 290 26.76 -0.69 -15.05
C ILE A 290 27.17 -1.17 -16.45
N TYR A 291 27.84 -2.33 -16.53
CA TYR A 291 28.37 -2.85 -17.81
C TYR A 291 27.45 -3.89 -18.47
N LYS A 292 26.49 -4.44 -17.71
CA LYS A 292 25.52 -5.43 -18.20
C LYS A 292 24.19 -5.20 -17.50
N LYS A 293 23.08 -5.30 -18.25
CA LYS A 293 21.71 -5.21 -17.73
C LYS A 293 20.89 -6.44 -18.13
N ILE A 294 20.04 -6.91 -17.24
CA ILE A 294 19.08 -8.00 -17.46
C ILE A 294 17.70 -7.53 -17.01
N CYS A 295 16.69 -7.62 -17.87
CA CYS A 295 15.30 -7.46 -17.44
C CYS A 295 14.85 -8.76 -16.77
N VAL A 296 14.51 -8.66 -15.50
CA VAL A 296 14.11 -9.76 -14.62
C VAL A 296 12.61 -10.00 -14.70
N CYS A 297 11.83 -8.91 -14.75
CA CYS A 297 10.37 -8.93 -14.71
C CYS A 297 9.83 -7.75 -15.55
N GLY A 298 8.69 -7.90 -16.21
CA GLY A 298 8.00 -6.83 -16.93
C GLY A 298 8.30 -6.73 -18.42
N ASN A 299 9.11 -7.65 -18.96
CA ASN A 299 9.56 -7.59 -20.35
C ASN A 299 8.39 -7.60 -21.35
N SER A 300 8.67 -7.26 -22.61
CA SER A 300 7.66 -7.12 -23.66
C SER A 300 6.75 -8.33 -23.91
N ALA A 301 7.11 -9.54 -23.42
CA ALA A 301 6.30 -10.73 -23.59
C ALA A 301 5.13 -10.81 -22.60
N LEU A 302 5.21 -10.14 -21.44
CA LEU A 302 4.18 -10.16 -20.40
C LEU A 302 3.99 -8.77 -19.81
N ILE A 303 2.75 -8.26 -19.86
CA ILE A 303 2.38 -7.02 -19.19
C ILE A 303 2.14 -7.35 -17.71
N GLU A 304 2.94 -6.74 -16.84
CA GLU A 304 2.88 -6.90 -15.39
C GLU A 304 3.32 -5.59 -14.71
N SER A 305 3.06 -5.48 -13.42
CA SER A 305 3.47 -4.38 -12.55
C SER A 305 4.41 -4.89 -11.45
N PRO A 306 5.68 -5.14 -11.75
CA PRO A 306 6.65 -5.61 -10.76
C PRO A 306 7.13 -4.46 -9.88
N THR A 307 7.31 -4.70 -8.58
CA THR A 307 7.69 -3.69 -7.59
C THR A 307 8.51 -4.26 -6.44
N GLU A 308 8.99 -3.36 -5.57
CA GLU A 308 9.71 -3.65 -4.32
C GLU A 308 10.80 -4.73 -4.44
N PRO A 309 11.77 -4.63 -5.38
CA PRO A 309 12.90 -5.55 -5.41
C PRO A 309 13.70 -5.43 -4.10
N LYS A 310 14.07 -6.56 -3.48
CA LYS A 310 14.99 -6.58 -2.33
C LYS A 310 15.93 -7.78 -2.40
N TRP A 311 17.18 -7.55 -2.04
CA TRP A 311 18.19 -8.60 -1.94
C TRP A 311 18.18 -9.21 -0.54
N SER A 312 18.12 -10.53 -0.45
CA SER A 312 18.33 -11.23 0.80
C SER A 312 19.81 -11.18 1.22
N SER A 313 20.10 -11.51 2.48
CA SER A 313 21.47 -11.65 2.96
C SER A 313 22.29 -12.72 2.21
N ARG A 314 21.60 -13.63 1.51
CA ARG A 314 22.17 -14.69 0.68
C ARG A 314 22.49 -14.21 -0.74
N GLY A 315 22.18 -12.96 -1.08
CA GLY A 315 22.38 -12.39 -2.41
C GLY A 315 21.33 -12.84 -3.43
N GLU A 316 20.15 -13.24 -2.97
CA GLU A 316 19.02 -13.65 -3.81
C GLU A 316 18.04 -12.49 -3.95
N LEU A 317 17.53 -12.25 -5.16
CA LEU A 317 16.59 -11.16 -5.42
C LEU A 317 15.15 -11.64 -5.25
N PHE A 318 14.42 -10.99 -4.35
CA PHE A 318 12.97 -11.10 -4.20
C PHE A 318 12.32 -9.86 -4.78
N LEU A 319 11.09 -10.01 -5.24
CA LEU A 319 10.28 -8.93 -5.82
C LEU A 319 8.80 -9.27 -5.70
N ILE A 320 7.94 -8.27 -5.85
CA ILE A 320 6.49 -8.46 -5.90
C ILE A 320 6.02 -8.20 -7.34
N THR A 321 5.12 -9.02 -7.86
CA THR A 321 4.52 -8.83 -9.20
C THR A 321 3.12 -9.42 -9.23
N ASP A 322 2.25 -8.86 -10.05
CA ASP A 322 0.86 -9.27 -10.30
C ASP A 322 0.73 -10.37 -11.37
N ARG A 323 1.85 -10.94 -11.85
CA ARG A 323 1.84 -12.00 -12.87
C ARG A 323 0.97 -13.20 -12.50
N ASN A 324 0.42 -13.81 -13.54
CA ASN A 324 -0.41 -15.03 -13.53
C ASN A 324 -1.78 -14.85 -12.85
N THR A 325 -1.81 -14.42 -11.59
CA THR A 325 -3.03 -14.35 -10.78
C THR A 325 -3.74 -12.99 -10.87
N GLY A 326 -3.02 -11.95 -11.29
CA GLY A 326 -3.49 -10.57 -11.25
C GLY A 326 -3.39 -9.91 -9.87
N PHE A 327 -2.89 -10.63 -8.86
CA PHE A 327 -2.65 -10.14 -7.51
C PHE A 327 -1.16 -9.99 -7.27
N TRP A 328 -0.73 -8.87 -6.68
CA TRP A 328 0.66 -8.68 -6.29
C TRP A 328 1.06 -9.73 -5.27
N ASN A 329 1.95 -10.64 -5.64
CA ASN A 329 2.45 -11.72 -4.79
C ASN A 329 3.99 -11.72 -4.77
N LEU A 330 4.58 -12.28 -3.70
CA LEU A 330 6.02 -12.36 -3.54
C LEU A 330 6.64 -13.46 -4.43
N HIS A 331 7.66 -13.09 -5.18
CA HIS A 331 8.41 -13.93 -6.09
C HIS A 331 9.92 -13.82 -5.85
N LYS A 332 10.66 -14.77 -6.40
CA LYS A 332 12.12 -14.85 -6.33
C LYS A 332 12.69 -15.02 -7.73
N TRP A 333 13.75 -14.28 -8.03
CA TRP A 333 14.48 -14.41 -9.29
C TRP A 333 15.53 -15.51 -9.21
N VAL A 334 15.54 -16.38 -10.22
CA VAL A 334 16.49 -17.45 -10.43
C VAL A 334 17.45 -17.02 -11.55
N GLU A 335 18.57 -16.42 -11.14
CA GLU A 335 19.52 -15.72 -12.01
C GLU A 335 20.04 -16.57 -13.19
N ASN A 336 20.42 -17.84 -12.95
CA ASN A 336 21.02 -18.68 -13.98
C ASN A 336 20.10 -19.03 -15.16
N ARG A 337 18.78 -18.95 -14.97
CA ARG A 337 17.76 -19.20 -15.99
C ARG A 337 16.99 -17.95 -16.40
N ASN A 338 17.25 -16.83 -15.70
CA ASN A 338 16.44 -15.61 -15.77
C ASN A 338 14.93 -15.88 -15.61
N GLU A 339 14.58 -16.67 -14.60
CA GLU A 339 13.19 -17.04 -14.30
C GLU A 339 12.72 -16.41 -12.99
N VAL A 340 11.45 -16.01 -12.92
CA VAL A 340 10.83 -15.48 -11.69
C VAL A 340 9.78 -16.49 -11.23
N VAL A 341 9.99 -17.04 -10.03
CA VAL A 341 9.17 -18.11 -9.44
C VAL A 341 8.43 -17.62 -8.20
N PRO A 342 7.18 -18.07 -7.96
CA PRO A 342 6.44 -17.66 -6.77
C PRO A 342 7.07 -18.25 -5.50
N VAL A 343 7.22 -17.39 -4.48
CA VAL A 343 7.63 -17.80 -3.13
C VAL A 343 6.41 -18.39 -2.42
N TYR A 344 5.31 -17.63 -2.42
CA TYR A 344 4.01 -18.03 -1.88
C TYR A 344 2.90 -17.43 -2.75
N SER A 345 1.85 -18.20 -3.03
CA SER A 345 0.74 -17.75 -3.89
C SER A 345 -0.55 -17.65 -3.09
N LEU A 346 -1.17 -16.47 -3.12
CA LEU A 346 -2.42 -16.18 -2.42
C LEU A 346 -3.21 -15.13 -3.21
N LEU A 347 -4.53 -15.29 -3.28
CA LEU A 347 -5.43 -14.27 -3.84
C LEU A 347 -5.59 -13.12 -2.84
N ALA A 348 -4.54 -12.32 -2.71
CA ALA A 348 -4.39 -11.19 -1.81
C ALA A 348 -3.27 -10.26 -2.33
N GLU A 349 -3.35 -8.98 -2.00
CA GLU A 349 -2.36 -7.98 -2.43
C GLU A 349 -1.22 -7.89 -1.42
N PHE A 350 0.01 -8.22 -1.83
CA PHE A 350 1.22 -8.09 -1.01
C PHE A 350 1.91 -6.74 -1.17
N SER A 351 1.38 -5.85 -2.00
CA SER A 351 1.89 -4.49 -2.21
C SER A 351 0.74 -3.53 -2.51
N MET A 352 1.08 -2.31 -2.88
CA MET A 352 0.17 -1.22 -3.20
C MET A 352 0.72 -0.42 -4.38
N PRO A 353 -0.11 0.40 -5.04
CA PRO A 353 0.37 1.22 -6.16
C PRO A 353 1.47 2.16 -5.75
N LEU A 354 2.46 2.28 -6.63
CA LEU A 354 3.63 3.12 -6.43
C LEU A 354 3.31 4.59 -6.74
N TRP A 355 2.59 5.26 -5.84
CA TRP A 355 2.40 6.72 -5.86
C TRP A 355 3.54 7.46 -5.16
N VAL A 356 4.11 6.85 -4.13
CA VAL A 356 5.17 7.40 -3.29
C VAL A 356 6.35 6.44 -3.26
N PHE A 357 7.56 6.98 -3.22
CA PHE A 357 8.77 6.16 -3.07
C PHE A 357 8.83 5.47 -1.71
N GLY A 358 9.48 4.30 -1.66
CA GLY A 358 9.85 3.63 -0.42
C GLY A 358 8.79 2.72 0.19
N THR A 359 7.76 2.33 -0.56
CA THR A 359 6.84 1.27 -0.12
C THR A 359 7.64 0.04 0.33
N SER A 360 7.29 -0.50 1.50
CA SER A 360 7.98 -1.65 2.08
C SER A 360 6.95 -2.58 2.72
N SER A 361 6.40 -3.46 1.90
CA SER A 361 5.36 -4.42 2.24
C SER A 361 5.93 -5.76 2.75
N TYR A 362 7.24 -5.96 2.61
CA TYR A 362 7.94 -7.13 3.15
C TYR A 362 9.38 -6.78 3.54
N ASP A 363 9.98 -7.55 4.44
CA ASP A 363 11.40 -7.45 4.77
C ASP A 363 11.97 -8.80 5.23
N PHE A 364 13.30 -8.94 5.19
CA PHE A 364 13.97 -10.17 5.61
C PHE A 364 14.25 -10.18 7.10
N ILE A 365 13.80 -11.23 7.79
CA ILE A 365 14.18 -11.45 9.18
C ILE A 365 15.56 -12.10 9.18
N GLN A 366 16.50 -11.50 9.92
CA GLN A 366 17.83 -12.08 10.09
C GLN A 366 17.71 -13.46 10.75
N SER A 367 18.27 -14.48 10.10
CA SER A 367 18.32 -15.85 10.61
C SER A 367 19.62 -16.54 10.22
N ASP A 368 20.08 -17.44 11.08
CA ASP A 368 21.25 -18.30 10.84
C ASP A 368 20.88 -19.56 10.06
N GLU A 369 19.60 -19.70 9.73
CA GLU A 369 19.03 -20.80 8.97
C GLU A 369 19.48 -20.82 7.50
N GLU A 370 19.41 -21.99 6.86
CA GLU A 370 19.79 -22.17 5.46
C GLU A 370 18.75 -21.64 4.45
N TYR A 371 17.70 -20.97 4.91
CA TYR A 371 16.58 -20.45 4.12
C TYR A 371 16.21 -19.04 4.57
N ASN A 372 15.38 -18.34 3.78
CA ASN A 372 14.94 -16.99 4.09
C ASN A 372 13.64 -17.01 4.87
N LEU A 373 13.59 -16.24 5.97
CA LEU A 373 12.35 -15.87 6.63
C LEU A 373 11.94 -14.47 6.17
N VAL A 374 10.78 -14.37 5.54
CA VAL A 374 10.29 -13.11 4.96
C VAL A 374 9.07 -12.64 5.76
N ALA A 375 9.22 -11.54 6.50
CA ALA A 375 8.07 -10.85 7.07
C ALA A 375 7.34 -10.10 5.95
N CYS A 376 6.02 -10.22 5.87
CA CYS A 376 5.22 -9.54 4.85
C CYS A 376 3.87 -9.11 5.40
N CYS A 377 3.33 -8.02 4.87
CA CYS A 377 1.92 -7.71 4.99
C CYS A 377 1.22 -8.02 3.69
N TYR A 378 0.01 -8.53 3.79
CA TYR A 378 -0.86 -8.71 2.64
C TYR A 378 -2.27 -8.27 3.00
N ARG A 379 -3.02 -7.87 1.97
CA ARG A 379 -4.37 -7.35 2.13
C ARG A 379 -5.38 -8.25 1.45
N GLN A 380 -6.42 -8.60 2.20
CA GLN A 380 -7.47 -9.50 1.74
C GLN A 380 -8.79 -9.12 2.40
N ASN A 381 -9.86 -9.02 1.61
CA ASN A 381 -11.21 -8.69 2.08
C ASN A 381 -11.23 -7.38 2.92
N GLY A 382 -10.57 -6.32 2.42
CA GLY A 382 -10.55 -5.01 3.08
C GLY A 382 -9.81 -4.95 4.42
N ARG A 383 -8.91 -5.90 4.69
CA ARG A 383 -8.09 -5.94 5.90
C ARG A 383 -6.66 -6.38 5.59
N SER A 384 -5.70 -5.76 6.25
CA SER A 384 -4.30 -6.19 6.24
C SER A 384 -4.04 -7.28 7.28
N TYR A 385 -3.14 -8.20 6.92
CA TYR A 385 -2.61 -9.26 7.75
C TYR A 385 -1.09 -9.17 7.75
N LEU A 386 -0.48 -9.49 8.88
CA LEU A 386 0.97 -9.63 9.01
C LEU A 386 1.30 -11.13 9.02
N GLY A 387 2.33 -11.54 8.31
CA GLY A 387 2.76 -12.93 8.31
C GLY A 387 4.24 -13.10 8.03
N ILE A 388 4.73 -14.31 8.32
CA ILE A 388 6.10 -14.75 8.05
C ILE A 388 6.03 -15.89 7.04
N ILE A 389 6.74 -15.73 5.93
CA ILE A 389 6.92 -16.78 4.92
C ILE A 389 8.28 -17.45 5.12
N ASP A 390 8.26 -18.77 5.26
CA ASP A 390 9.42 -19.62 5.05
C ASP A 390 9.52 -19.96 3.56
N ASP A 391 10.57 -19.46 2.87
CA ASP A 391 10.70 -19.62 1.43
C ASP A 391 11.03 -21.05 0.97
N ALA A 392 11.61 -21.87 1.86
CA ALA A 392 11.94 -23.27 1.57
C ALA A 392 10.71 -24.17 1.73
N GLN A 393 9.95 -24.00 2.81
CA GLN A 393 8.74 -24.77 3.10
C GLN A 393 7.49 -24.26 2.39
N LYS A 394 7.55 -23.03 1.85
CA LYS A 394 6.40 -22.31 1.28
C LYS A 394 5.24 -22.22 2.26
N LEU A 395 5.56 -21.96 3.52
CA LEU A 395 4.61 -21.87 4.62
C LEU A 395 4.43 -20.41 5.03
N LEU A 396 3.18 -19.98 5.14
CA LEU A 396 2.80 -18.67 5.68
C LEU A 396 2.28 -18.83 7.10
N SER A 397 2.97 -18.23 8.07
CA SER A 397 2.56 -18.14 9.46
C SER A 397 1.99 -16.74 9.73
N VAL A 398 0.69 -16.65 10.04
CA VAL A 398 0.03 -15.37 10.30
C VAL A 398 0.29 -14.93 11.74
N LEU A 399 0.72 -13.67 11.91
CA LEU A 399 0.98 -13.07 13.21
C LEU A 399 -0.27 -12.34 13.72
N ASP A 400 -0.62 -12.58 14.99
CA ASP A 400 -1.73 -11.87 15.64
C ASP A 400 -1.27 -10.49 16.12
N VAL A 401 -1.77 -9.44 15.46
CA VAL A 401 -1.47 -8.04 15.76
C VAL A 401 -2.76 -7.21 15.71
N PRO A 402 -2.89 -6.14 16.51
CA PRO A 402 -4.14 -5.39 16.61
C PRO A 402 -4.43 -4.48 15.41
N PHE A 403 -3.45 -4.27 14.52
CA PHE A 403 -3.64 -3.48 13.32
C PHE A 403 -4.44 -4.24 12.27
N THR A 404 -5.37 -3.53 11.63
CA THR A 404 -6.22 -4.04 10.53
C THR A 404 -5.88 -3.37 9.20
N ASP A 405 -5.01 -2.38 9.23
CA ASP A 405 -4.40 -1.73 8.08
C ASP A 405 -2.91 -1.55 8.41
N ILE A 406 -2.04 -2.10 7.56
CA ILE A 406 -0.58 -2.09 7.73
C ILE A 406 -0.01 -1.61 6.40
N SER A 407 0.82 -0.56 6.46
CA SER A 407 1.37 0.14 5.30
C SER A 407 2.86 -0.13 5.09
N THR A 408 3.60 -0.41 6.16
CA THR A 408 5.07 -0.56 6.11
C THR A 408 5.54 -1.58 7.13
N ILE A 409 6.53 -2.39 6.73
CA ILE A 409 7.25 -3.33 7.58
C ILE A 409 8.75 -3.08 7.43
N ILE A 410 9.45 -3.09 8.56
CA ILE A 410 10.91 -3.23 8.62
C ILE A 410 11.29 -4.29 9.65
N ALA A 411 12.32 -5.07 9.35
CA ALA A 411 12.89 -6.03 10.28
C ALA A 411 13.92 -5.36 11.20
N GLY A 412 13.83 -5.66 12.49
CA GLY A 412 14.84 -5.30 13.48
C GLY A 412 15.45 -6.55 14.13
N HIS A 413 16.36 -6.36 15.09
CA HIS A 413 16.92 -7.47 15.84
C HIS A 413 15.85 -8.15 16.72
N GLY A 414 15.42 -9.36 16.32
CA GLY A 414 14.42 -10.16 17.04
C GLY A 414 13.01 -9.57 17.09
N CYS A 415 12.72 -8.58 16.24
CA CYS A 415 11.42 -7.92 16.19
C CYS A 415 11.10 -7.37 14.79
N LEU A 416 9.86 -7.00 14.59
CA LEU A 416 9.40 -6.22 13.44
C LEU A 416 8.92 -4.86 13.93
N TYR A 417 9.19 -3.81 13.17
CA TYR A 417 8.45 -2.56 13.31
C TYR A 417 7.46 -2.44 12.16
N ILE A 418 6.22 -2.10 12.50
CA ILE A 418 5.13 -1.98 11.56
C ILE A 418 4.47 -0.62 11.71
N GLU A 419 4.21 0.05 10.59
CA GLU A 419 3.30 1.20 10.56
C GLU A 419 1.89 0.71 10.25
N GLY A 420 0.92 1.09 11.07
CA GLY A 420 -0.46 0.67 10.85
C GLY A 420 -1.48 1.35 11.75
N ALA A 421 -2.73 0.99 11.52
CA ALA A 421 -3.90 1.51 12.22
C ALA A 421 -4.98 0.44 12.36
N SER A 422 -6.03 0.76 13.11
CA SER A 422 -7.27 -0.02 13.12
C SER A 422 -8.50 0.88 13.17
N SER A 423 -9.69 0.31 13.19
CA SER A 423 -10.93 1.08 13.37
C SER A 423 -11.02 1.86 14.68
N THR A 424 -10.18 1.53 15.66
CA THR A 424 -10.18 2.15 17.00
C THR A 424 -8.81 2.63 17.46
N GLN A 425 -7.77 2.38 16.67
CA GLN A 425 -6.40 2.82 16.93
C GLN A 425 -5.98 3.77 15.80
N PRO A 426 -5.53 5.00 16.09
CA PRO A 426 -4.99 5.90 15.08
C PRO A 426 -3.71 5.32 14.45
N LEU A 427 -3.26 5.92 13.35
CA LEU A 427 -1.98 5.58 12.73
C LEU A 427 -0.86 5.62 13.77
N ALA A 428 -0.10 4.54 13.86
CA ALA A 428 0.92 4.33 14.87
C ALA A 428 2.02 3.41 14.36
N ILE A 429 3.17 3.46 15.02
CA ILE A 429 4.27 2.53 14.82
C ILE A 429 4.23 1.50 15.94
N GLY A 430 4.02 0.24 15.59
CA GLY A 430 4.02 -0.91 16.49
C GLY A 430 5.31 -1.69 16.42
N LYS A 431 5.77 -2.21 17.57
CA LYS A 431 6.88 -3.17 17.67
C LYS A 431 6.32 -4.54 17.99
N VAL A 432 6.57 -5.50 17.09
CA VAL A 432 6.17 -6.90 17.23
C VAL A 432 7.39 -7.70 17.67
N ARG A 433 7.35 -8.24 18.89
CA ARG A 433 8.37 -9.18 19.37
C ARG A 433 8.03 -10.58 18.87
N LEU A 434 9.02 -11.25 18.31
CA LEU A 434 8.86 -12.62 17.82
C LEU A 434 9.39 -13.63 18.85
N ASP A 435 8.91 -14.87 18.75
CA ASP A 435 9.49 -16.00 19.47
C ASP A 435 10.89 -16.36 18.92
N ASP A 436 11.56 -17.33 19.56
CA ASP A 436 12.91 -17.75 19.17
C ASP A 436 12.96 -18.28 17.72
N ASN A 437 11.88 -18.94 17.28
CA ASN A 437 11.76 -19.44 15.90
C ASN A 437 11.35 -18.36 14.90
N LYS A 438 11.00 -17.15 15.37
CA LYS A 438 10.59 -15.99 14.57
C LYS A 438 9.30 -16.20 13.76
N LEU A 439 8.46 -17.17 14.15
CA LEU A 439 7.23 -17.54 13.45
C LEU A 439 5.97 -17.08 14.19
N VAL A 440 6.08 -16.67 15.45
CA VAL A 440 4.95 -16.28 16.30
C VAL A 440 5.22 -14.92 16.94
N ALA A 441 4.20 -14.07 17.00
CA ALA A 441 4.23 -12.84 17.78
C ALA A 441 4.01 -13.16 19.26
N VAL A 442 5.00 -12.87 20.09
CA VAL A 442 4.95 -13.07 21.56
C VAL A 442 4.72 -11.77 22.32
N GLY A 443 4.72 -10.63 21.63
CA GLY A 443 4.40 -9.34 22.23
C GLY A 443 4.19 -8.24 21.19
N PHE A 444 3.39 -7.26 21.56
CA PHE A 444 3.12 -6.07 20.76
C PHE A 444 3.10 -4.83 21.66
N SER A 445 3.74 -3.75 21.21
CA SER A 445 3.69 -2.44 21.88
C SER A 445 3.67 -1.31 20.86
N ILE A 446 2.90 -0.26 21.13
CA ILE A 446 2.96 0.99 20.36
C ILE A 446 4.21 1.77 20.80
N ILE A 447 5.07 2.11 19.84
CA ILE A 447 6.25 2.96 20.06
C ILE A 447 5.87 4.44 19.93
N TRP A 448 5.10 4.76 18.90
CA TRP A 448 4.65 6.13 18.64
C TRP A 448 3.28 6.15 17.97
N SER A 449 2.52 7.21 18.19
CA SER A 449 1.20 7.39 17.59
C SER A 449 1.01 8.80 17.06
N SER A 450 0.37 8.91 15.89
CA SER A 450 0.05 10.17 15.22
C SER A 450 -0.88 11.10 16.04
N SER A 451 -1.65 10.55 16.98
CA SER A 451 -2.61 11.32 17.78
C SER A 451 -2.89 10.64 19.13
N VAL A 452 -2.23 11.14 20.19
CA VAL A 452 -2.49 10.69 21.57
C VAL A 452 -3.89 11.13 22.05
N GLU A 453 -4.32 12.33 21.63
CA GLU A 453 -5.62 12.93 22.01
C GLU A 453 -6.82 12.10 21.51
N SER A 454 -6.69 11.39 20.38
CA SER A 454 -7.80 10.58 19.85
C SER A 454 -8.37 9.55 20.84
N THR A 455 -7.58 9.08 21.80
CA THR A 455 -7.99 8.07 22.78
C THR A 455 -9.10 8.55 23.72
N GLU A 456 -9.25 9.86 23.94
CA GLU A 456 -10.31 10.43 24.79
C GLU A 456 -11.71 10.25 24.19
N TYR A 457 -11.79 10.11 22.86
CA TYR A 457 -13.04 9.95 22.12
C TYR A 457 -13.44 8.49 21.88
N LYS A 458 -12.71 7.53 22.45
CA LYS A 458 -12.89 6.09 22.16
C LYS A 458 -14.32 5.59 22.35
N SER A 459 -15.04 6.13 23.33
CA SER A 459 -16.44 5.77 23.58
C SER A 459 -17.43 6.29 22.53
N TYR A 460 -16.98 7.13 21.60
CA TYR A 460 -17.78 7.72 20.52
C TYR A 460 -17.42 7.15 19.14
N PHE A 461 -16.49 6.19 19.05
CA PHE A 461 -16.09 5.64 17.76
C PHE A 461 -17.14 4.70 17.18
N SER A 462 -17.64 5.06 16.00
CA SER A 462 -18.34 4.17 15.10
C SER A 462 -17.35 3.24 14.40
N VAL A 463 -17.59 1.93 14.49
CA VAL A 463 -16.76 0.89 13.87
C VAL A 463 -17.26 0.63 12.44
N PRO A 464 -16.38 0.63 11.43
CA PRO A 464 -16.78 0.37 10.06
C PRO A 464 -17.22 -1.08 9.83
N GLU A 465 -18.23 -1.23 8.99
CA GLU A 465 -18.66 -2.48 8.40
C GLU A 465 -18.27 -2.49 6.92
N LEU A 466 -17.49 -3.49 6.51
CA LEU A 466 -17.20 -3.69 5.09
C LEU A 466 -18.45 -4.26 4.42
N ILE A 467 -19.08 -3.46 3.57
CA ILE A 467 -20.26 -3.84 2.79
C ILE A 467 -19.87 -4.07 1.33
N LYS A 468 -20.62 -4.96 0.67
CA LYS A 468 -20.51 -5.22 -0.76
C LYS A 468 -21.88 -5.09 -1.40
N PHE A 469 -21.95 -4.49 -2.58
CA PHE A 469 -23.18 -4.26 -3.32
C PHE A 469 -22.95 -4.48 -4.82
N PRO A 470 -23.97 -4.93 -5.56
CA PRO A 470 -23.84 -5.15 -7.00
C PRO A 470 -23.56 -3.82 -7.71
N SER A 471 -22.69 -3.87 -8.73
CA SER A 471 -22.51 -2.76 -9.67
C SER A 471 -23.45 -2.87 -10.86
N GLU A 472 -23.57 -1.82 -11.67
CA GLU A 472 -24.29 -1.83 -12.95
C GLU A 472 -23.72 -2.84 -13.95
N PHE A 473 -22.42 -3.13 -13.83
CA PHE A 473 -21.78 -4.18 -14.61
C PHE A 473 -22.14 -5.56 -14.04
N HIS A 474 -22.86 -6.35 -14.84
CA HIS A 474 -23.30 -7.69 -14.46
C HIS A 474 -22.17 -8.56 -13.90
N GLY A 475 -22.37 -9.09 -12.69
CA GLY A 475 -21.43 -10.01 -12.04
C GLY A 475 -20.28 -9.33 -11.29
N GLN A 476 -20.19 -8.00 -11.32
CA GLN A 476 -19.21 -7.23 -10.55
C GLN A 476 -19.85 -6.68 -9.26
N TYR A 477 -19.00 -6.48 -8.25
CA TYR A 477 -19.39 -5.96 -6.95
C TYR A 477 -18.53 -4.73 -6.62
N THR A 478 -19.16 -3.74 -6.03
CA THR A 478 -18.50 -2.58 -5.42
C THR A 478 -18.51 -2.75 -3.90
N TYR A 479 -17.56 -2.12 -3.24
CA TYR A 479 -17.36 -2.27 -1.81
C TYR A 479 -17.26 -0.90 -1.16
N ALA A 480 -17.65 -0.83 0.11
CA ALA A 480 -17.54 0.39 0.89
C ALA A 480 -17.41 0.06 2.36
N TYR A 481 -16.91 1.01 3.13
CA TYR A 481 -17.00 0.98 4.57
C TYR A 481 -18.21 1.81 5.00
N PHE A 482 -19.21 1.14 5.58
CA PHE A 482 -20.36 1.77 6.20
C PHE A 482 -20.08 2.01 7.69
N TYR A 483 -20.30 3.23 8.14
CA TYR A 483 -20.18 3.61 9.53
C TYR A 483 -21.57 4.02 10.04
N PRO A 484 -22.16 3.25 10.97
CA PRO A 484 -23.44 3.62 11.55
C PRO A 484 -23.31 4.88 12.44
N PRO A 485 -24.38 5.67 12.61
CA PRO A 485 -24.40 6.70 13.63
C PRO A 485 -24.21 6.07 15.01
N PHE A 486 -23.31 6.64 15.82
CA PHE A 486 -22.98 6.05 17.12
C PHE A 486 -22.66 7.12 18.16
N ASN A 487 -23.39 7.10 19.27
CA ASN A 487 -23.13 7.95 20.42
C ASN A 487 -23.51 7.20 21.72
N PRO A 488 -22.67 7.21 22.76
CA PRO A 488 -22.98 6.51 24.01
C PRO A 488 -24.14 7.15 24.79
N ILE A 489 -24.41 8.44 24.57
CA ILE A 489 -25.41 9.22 25.30
C ILE A 489 -26.76 9.30 24.57
N TYR A 490 -26.74 9.32 23.22
CA TYR A 490 -27.93 9.57 22.41
C TYR A 490 -28.40 8.34 21.62
N GLU A 491 -29.70 8.32 21.33
CA GLU A 491 -30.35 7.43 20.36
C GLU A 491 -31.46 8.18 19.62
N ALA A 492 -31.82 7.75 18.40
CA ALA A 492 -32.96 8.31 17.66
C ALA A 492 -34.23 7.48 17.90
N SER A 493 -35.39 7.98 17.47
CA SER A 493 -36.61 7.17 17.53
C SER A 493 -36.53 5.99 16.54
N PRO A 494 -37.16 4.84 16.83
CA PRO A 494 -37.09 3.67 15.95
C PRO A 494 -37.65 3.90 14.53
N GLU A 495 -38.54 4.88 14.35
CA GLU A 495 -39.10 5.21 13.03
C GLU A 495 -38.22 6.15 12.19
N GLU A 496 -37.27 6.83 12.80
CA GLU A 496 -36.37 7.77 12.13
C GLU A 496 -35.21 7.04 11.46
N LYS A 497 -34.77 7.55 10.30
CA LYS A 497 -33.58 7.04 9.59
C LYS A 497 -32.49 8.11 9.57
N PRO A 498 -31.21 7.73 9.74
CA PRO A 498 -30.15 8.71 9.77
C PRO A 498 -29.90 9.33 8.38
N PRO A 499 -29.54 10.62 8.32
CA PRO A 499 -28.99 11.18 7.11
C PRO A 499 -27.62 10.55 6.80
N LEU A 500 -27.25 10.52 5.52
CA LEU A 500 -26.07 9.81 5.04
C LEU A 500 -25.08 10.75 4.35
N VAL A 501 -23.81 10.69 4.75
CA VAL A 501 -22.69 11.29 4.02
C VAL A 501 -22.02 10.21 3.16
N LEU A 502 -21.84 10.51 1.87
CA LEU A 502 -21.14 9.65 0.92
C LEU A 502 -19.80 10.28 0.52
N LYS A 503 -18.73 9.50 0.62
CA LYS A 503 -17.36 9.90 0.29
C LYS A 503 -16.72 8.92 -0.69
N THR A 504 -15.90 9.46 -1.57
CA THR A 504 -14.98 8.71 -2.44
C THR A 504 -13.54 9.17 -2.18
N HIS A 505 -12.60 8.24 -2.28
CA HIS A 505 -11.16 8.56 -2.18
C HIS A 505 -10.62 9.20 -3.48
N GLY A 506 -9.42 9.76 -3.41
CA GLY A 506 -8.62 10.14 -4.59
C GLY A 506 -7.75 8.99 -5.08
N GLY A 507 -7.09 9.12 -6.23
CA GLY A 507 -6.21 8.09 -6.79
C GLY A 507 -6.26 8.06 -8.33
N PRO A 508 -7.39 7.67 -8.97
CA PRO A 508 -8.41 6.74 -8.48
C PRO A 508 -7.85 5.34 -8.16
N THR A 509 -6.62 5.06 -8.57
CA THR A 509 -5.89 3.82 -8.22
C THR A 509 -5.36 3.89 -6.78
N SER A 510 -6.28 3.82 -5.82
CA SER A 510 -6.03 3.74 -4.38
C SER A 510 -7.16 2.97 -3.69
N GLU A 511 -7.33 3.09 -2.37
CA GLU A 511 -8.55 2.63 -1.70
C GLU A 511 -8.81 3.45 -0.42
N SER A 512 -10.07 3.56 -0.05
CA SER A 512 -10.53 3.89 1.29
C SER A 512 -10.22 2.76 2.27
N ARG A 513 -9.93 3.12 3.53
CA ARG A 513 -9.55 2.19 4.60
C ARG A 513 -10.56 2.22 5.74
N GLY A 514 -10.82 1.07 6.35
CA GLY A 514 -11.64 0.93 7.56
C GLY A 514 -10.88 1.29 8.84
N THR A 515 -10.16 2.41 8.85
CA THR A 515 -9.31 2.86 9.97
C THR A 515 -9.95 4.04 10.71
N LEU A 516 -9.46 4.34 11.91
CA LEU A 516 -9.93 5.46 12.69
C LEU A 516 -9.67 6.79 11.95
N ASN A 517 -10.74 7.50 11.61
CA ASN A 517 -10.69 8.81 10.99
C ASN A 517 -11.61 9.77 11.72
N LEU A 518 -11.06 10.76 12.44
CA LEU A 518 -11.85 11.70 13.22
C LEU A 518 -12.82 12.54 12.36
N ASN A 519 -12.54 12.76 11.08
CA ASN A 519 -13.50 13.42 10.18
C ASN A 519 -14.78 12.58 10.05
N ILE A 520 -14.66 11.26 9.93
CA ILE A 520 -15.82 10.35 9.90
C ILE A 520 -16.50 10.34 11.28
N GLN A 521 -15.70 10.23 12.35
CA GLN A 521 -16.23 10.18 13.73
C GLN A 521 -16.96 11.47 14.13
N TYR A 522 -16.57 12.61 13.58
CA TYR A 522 -17.27 13.88 13.77
C TYR A 522 -18.73 13.82 13.34
N TRP A 523 -19.00 13.18 12.20
CA TRP A 523 -20.34 13.00 11.64
C TRP A 523 -21.11 11.89 12.37
N THR A 524 -20.50 10.72 12.55
CA THR A 524 -21.17 9.55 13.16
C THR A 524 -21.56 9.78 14.61
N SER A 525 -20.73 10.49 15.37
CA SER A 525 -21.02 10.88 16.75
C SER A 525 -22.18 11.87 16.89
N ARG A 526 -22.57 12.53 15.79
CA ARG A 526 -23.69 13.49 15.74
C ARG A 526 -24.97 12.89 15.17
N GLY A 527 -24.99 11.60 14.89
CA GLY A 527 -26.18 10.94 14.36
C GLY A 527 -26.23 10.84 12.84
N TRP A 528 -25.15 11.11 12.12
CA TRP A 528 -25.07 10.86 10.67
C TRP A 528 -24.55 9.45 10.40
N ALA A 529 -25.10 8.78 9.40
CA ALA A 529 -24.43 7.63 8.80
C ALA A 529 -23.33 8.12 7.85
N PHE A 530 -22.29 7.32 7.65
CA PHE A 530 -21.20 7.64 6.74
C PHE A 530 -20.85 6.43 5.87
N VAL A 531 -20.58 6.66 4.59
CA VAL A 531 -20.11 5.62 3.66
C VAL A 531 -18.87 6.12 2.94
N ASP A 532 -17.80 5.34 3.03
CA ASP A 532 -16.56 5.58 2.27
C ASP A 532 -16.39 4.49 1.19
N VAL A 533 -16.55 4.87 -0.07
CA VAL A 533 -16.72 3.95 -1.20
C VAL A 533 -15.39 3.63 -1.89
N ASN A 534 -15.13 2.34 -2.08
CA ASN A 534 -14.11 1.80 -2.99
C ASN A 534 -14.77 1.49 -4.34
N TYR A 535 -14.76 2.47 -5.23
CA TYR A 535 -15.36 2.40 -6.56
C TYR A 535 -14.47 1.64 -7.56
N GLY A 536 -14.99 1.32 -8.75
CA GLY A 536 -14.21 0.64 -9.79
C GLY A 536 -12.91 1.38 -10.13
N GLY A 537 -11.78 0.67 -10.11
CA GLY A 537 -10.43 1.26 -10.19
C GLY A 537 -9.67 1.29 -8.85
N SER A 538 -10.36 1.02 -7.74
CA SER A 538 -9.73 0.85 -6.43
C SER A 538 -8.84 -0.39 -6.37
N THR A 539 -7.77 -0.33 -5.59
CA THR A 539 -6.64 -1.26 -5.70
C THR A 539 -6.84 -2.61 -5.04
N VAL A 540 -7.70 -2.69 -4.04
CA VAL A 540 -7.80 -3.90 -3.19
C VAL A 540 -9.15 -4.56 -3.25
N ILE A 541 -10.02 -4.07 -4.13
CA ILE A 541 -11.28 -4.74 -4.33
C ILE A 541 -11.67 -4.67 -5.78
N LEU A 542 -11.04 -5.53 -6.59
CA LEU A 542 -11.64 -6.31 -7.67
C LEU A 542 -10.58 -7.15 -8.39
N TYR A 543 -11.02 -8.32 -8.85
CA TYR A 543 -10.38 -9.10 -9.91
C TYR A 543 -9.93 -8.15 -11.02
N LYS A 544 -8.64 -8.17 -11.37
CA LYS A 544 -8.08 -7.49 -12.54
C LYS A 544 -8.59 -8.18 -13.83
N CYS A 545 -9.90 -8.09 -14.09
CA CYS A 545 -10.49 -8.40 -15.39
C CYS A 545 -10.87 -7.06 -16.05
N ASP A 546 -10.08 -6.68 -17.05
CA ASP A 546 -10.46 -5.77 -18.15
C ASP A 546 -10.96 -4.35 -17.82
N LEU A 547 -10.43 -3.69 -16.80
CA LEU A 547 -10.57 -2.23 -16.67
C LEU A 547 -9.34 -1.50 -17.22
N LYS A 548 -9.08 -1.68 -18.52
CA LYS A 548 -8.38 -0.71 -19.36
C LYS A 548 -9.43 0.12 -20.09
N VAL A 549 -10.13 1.01 -19.40
CA VAL A 549 -11.07 1.95 -20.03
C VAL A 549 -10.98 3.31 -19.33
N THR A 550 -10.82 4.33 -20.17
CA THR A 550 -10.75 5.78 -19.91
C THR A 550 -11.49 6.28 -18.66
N GLU A 551 -10.78 7.08 -17.86
CA GLU A 551 -11.11 7.63 -16.53
C GLU A 551 -12.46 8.37 -16.37
N GLY A 552 -13.19 8.67 -17.45
CA GLY A 552 -14.41 9.50 -17.39
C GLY A 552 -15.76 8.76 -17.33
N ASN A 553 -15.86 7.49 -17.73
CA ASN A 553 -17.17 6.82 -17.77
C ASN A 553 -17.45 5.93 -16.55
N ILE A 554 -16.41 5.48 -15.87
CA ILE A 554 -16.52 4.50 -14.77
C ILE A 554 -17.12 5.20 -13.54
N VAL A 555 -16.58 6.35 -13.13
CA VAL A 555 -16.96 6.96 -11.84
C VAL A 555 -18.42 7.45 -11.81
N LYS A 556 -18.95 7.82 -12.97
CA LYS A 556 -20.33 8.27 -13.15
C LYS A 556 -21.37 7.16 -12.89
N ASP A 557 -21.23 6.01 -13.55
CA ASP A 557 -22.22 4.92 -13.49
C ASP A 557 -22.25 4.23 -12.09
N PHE A 558 -21.14 4.27 -11.34
CA PHE A 558 -21.11 3.76 -9.96
C PHE A 558 -21.84 4.66 -8.95
N TRP A 559 -21.89 5.97 -9.21
CA TRP A 559 -22.49 6.93 -8.28
C TRP A 559 -24.01 6.75 -8.20
N ASP A 560 -24.65 6.59 -9.36
CA ASP A 560 -26.10 6.38 -9.45
C ASP A 560 -26.49 5.04 -8.81
N SER A 561 -25.76 3.96 -9.09
CA SER A 561 -26.06 2.65 -8.49
C SER A 561 -25.73 2.49 -7.01
N GLY A 562 -24.63 3.07 -6.51
CA GLY A 562 -24.30 3.01 -5.09
C GLY A 562 -25.29 3.79 -4.23
N ALA A 563 -25.67 4.98 -4.67
CA ALA A 563 -26.70 5.79 -4.01
C ALA A 563 -28.09 5.14 -4.11
N LEU A 564 -28.51 4.66 -5.29
CA LEU A 564 -29.80 3.97 -5.46
C LEU A 564 -29.89 2.65 -4.68
N TRP A 565 -28.82 1.85 -4.66
CA TRP A 565 -28.85 0.57 -3.93
C TRP A 565 -29.01 0.79 -2.43
N MET A 566 -28.35 1.80 -1.84
CA MET A 566 -28.54 2.11 -0.42
C MET A 566 -29.91 2.72 -0.11
N LEU A 567 -30.43 3.57 -1.01
CA LEU A 567 -31.81 4.06 -0.96
C LEU A 567 -32.81 2.89 -0.90
N MET A 568 -32.50 1.77 -1.58
CA MET A 568 -33.34 0.59 -1.64
C MET A 568 -33.10 -0.45 -0.53
N THR A 569 -31.88 -0.57 0.00
CA THR A 569 -31.48 -1.77 0.78
C THR A 569 -31.10 -1.50 2.24
N VAL A 570 -30.61 -0.30 2.59
CA VAL A 570 -30.11 -0.04 3.97
C VAL A 570 -30.72 1.22 4.57
N VAL A 571 -31.00 2.27 3.79
CA VAL A 571 -31.61 3.51 4.31
C VAL A 571 -32.48 4.16 3.22
N THR A 572 -33.80 4.15 3.36
CA THR A 572 -34.68 4.99 2.52
C THR A 572 -34.59 6.43 3.01
N VAL A 573 -33.57 7.16 2.57
CA VAL A 573 -33.42 8.60 2.81
C VAL A 573 -33.97 9.37 1.60
N PRO A 574 -34.72 10.47 1.76
CA PRO A 574 -35.00 11.34 0.62
C PRO A 574 -33.69 11.87 0.01
N THR A 575 -33.60 11.97 -1.32
CA THR A 575 -32.42 12.49 -2.04
C THR A 575 -31.97 13.87 -1.55
N SER A 576 -32.88 14.66 -0.97
CA SER A 576 -32.62 15.98 -0.38
C SER A 576 -31.72 15.99 0.86
N TRP A 577 -31.37 14.84 1.43
CA TRP A 577 -30.54 14.73 2.64
C TRP A 577 -29.17 14.07 2.40
N LEU A 578 -28.81 13.80 1.13
CA LEU A 578 -27.49 13.31 0.74
C LEU A 578 -26.49 14.47 0.69
N LYS A 579 -25.31 14.31 1.33
CA LYS A 579 -24.19 15.25 1.22
C LYS A 579 -22.92 14.54 0.75
N THR A 580 -22.09 15.25 -0.02
CA THR A 580 -20.85 14.75 -0.64
C THR A 580 -19.62 15.51 -0.17
N GLU A 581 -18.51 14.81 0.08
CA GLU A 581 -17.24 15.36 0.61
C GLU A 581 -16.03 14.98 -0.28
N LYS A 582 -14.93 15.78 -0.28
CA LYS A 582 -13.96 15.87 -1.40
C LYS A 582 -12.49 15.58 -1.07
N SER A 583 -11.75 15.14 -2.09
CA SER A 583 -10.29 15.15 -2.31
C SER A 583 -9.96 15.48 -3.80
N MET A 584 -8.70 15.78 -4.18
CA MET A 584 -8.34 16.47 -5.44
C MET A 584 -8.93 15.86 -6.74
N GLU A 585 -8.81 14.54 -6.97
CA GLU A 585 -9.35 13.89 -8.17
C GLU A 585 -10.82 13.49 -8.06
N SER A 586 -11.34 13.33 -6.84
CA SER A 586 -12.78 13.13 -6.62
C SER A 586 -13.62 14.34 -7.04
N VAL A 587 -12.98 15.50 -7.30
CA VAL A 587 -13.62 16.68 -7.87
C VAL A 587 -14.06 16.45 -9.32
N TYR A 588 -13.26 15.75 -10.14
CA TYR A 588 -13.61 15.46 -11.54
C TYR A 588 -14.80 14.51 -11.63
N ALA A 589 -14.76 13.43 -10.85
CA ALA A 589 -15.86 12.50 -10.66
C ALA A 589 -17.17 13.18 -10.26
N LEU A 590 -17.13 14.08 -9.27
CA LEU A 590 -18.32 14.79 -8.80
C LEU A 590 -18.82 15.86 -9.79
N LEU A 591 -17.91 16.56 -10.49
CA LEU A 591 -18.28 17.53 -11.51
C LEU A 591 -19.02 16.86 -12.66
N GLU A 592 -18.57 15.69 -13.11
CA GLU A 592 -19.29 14.89 -14.12
C GLU A 592 -20.69 14.49 -13.66
N VAL A 593 -20.84 14.08 -12.39
CA VAL A 593 -22.15 13.73 -11.80
C VAL A 593 -23.07 14.94 -11.70
N LEU A 594 -22.60 16.07 -11.16
CA LEU A 594 -23.43 17.27 -11.00
C LEU A 594 -23.87 17.87 -12.34
N LEU A 595 -23.01 17.83 -13.37
CA LEU A 595 -23.32 18.27 -14.72
C LEU A 595 -24.39 17.40 -15.39
N VAL A 596 -24.39 16.09 -15.14
CA VAL A 596 -25.37 15.17 -15.73
C VAL A 596 -26.69 15.15 -14.94
N ALA A 597 -26.64 15.25 -13.61
CA ALA A 597 -27.83 15.32 -12.75
C ALA A 597 -28.62 16.63 -12.92
N THR A 598 -28.04 17.68 -13.50
CA THR A 598 -28.79 18.89 -13.93
C THR A 598 -29.34 18.81 -15.35
N LEU A 599 -28.98 17.76 -16.11
CA LEU A 599 -29.45 17.51 -17.48
C LEU A 599 -30.55 16.43 -17.56
N HIS A 600 -31.00 15.89 -16.42
CA HIS A 600 -32.21 15.07 -16.26
C HIS A 600 -33.12 15.74 -15.22
#